data_AF-A0A951MNP2-F1
#
_entry.id   AF-A0A951MNP2-F1
#
_cell.length_a   1.000
_cell.length_b   1.000
_cell.length_c   1.000
_cell.angle_alpha   90.00
_cell.angle_beta   90.00
_cell.angle_gamma   90.00
#
_symmetry.space_group_name_H-M   'P 1'
#
loop_
_entity.id
_entity.type
_entity.pdbx_description
1 polymer ?
#
loop_
_entity_poly.entity_id
_entity_poly.type
_entity_poly.pdbx_seq_one_letter_code
_entity_poly.pdbx_strand_id
1 'polypeptide(L)'
;MSLALDLDRIRHRVAEDPVLAIGTQPAHPGPALRAAIARAVRAEGLLLDERRLAAVVREMTDLFSGLGPAERLLRSADVTDVMINGPDDVWVERAGRLQRTGITYPDAESLRAAVLRVVGPQGLRFDRAHPTVDTRLADGSRLHAIGEPLTAHGPLVTVRKFATVAHTWDDLERSGAVPPAARQLLCAAVADRRAVVCAGRTGTGKTTMLGLLLGEVTAAERVVVVEDAPELQLRCPHAVRLETRPRGPDGGASAGYGDLVRQALRMRPDRIVVGEVRGAEVVDVFSALATGHDGCMTTVHARAADEALVRLEGMALLAGLPLDAIRVQMAVCLDLLVVLGRAVDGRRHLRQIARVDGLGPDGRLCWADLWRHHEAEGRAA
;
A
#
# COMPACT_ATOMS: atom_id res chain seq x y z
N MET A 1 -31.73 -14.94 13.53
CA MET A 1 -32.00 -15.62 14.81
C MET A 1 -30.91 -15.28 15.80
N SER A 2 -31.14 -14.28 16.64
CA SER A 2 -30.22 -13.84 17.68
C SER A 2 -30.19 -14.92 18.78
N LEU A 3 -29.06 -15.64 18.89
CA LEU A 3 -28.72 -16.28 20.14
C LEU A 3 -28.38 -15.13 21.09
N ALA A 4 -29.17 -14.92 22.14
CA ALA A 4 -28.90 -13.91 23.15
C ALA A 4 -27.70 -14.34 24.01
N LEU A 5 -26.53 -14.31 23.39
CA LEU A 5 -25.24 -14.46 24.05
C LEU A 5 -25.00 -13.17 24.83
N ASP A 6 -24.79 -13.29 26.14
CA ASP A 6 -24.40 -12.18 26.99
C ASP A 6 -22.93 -11.83 26.70
N LEU A 7 -22.74 -10.79 25.88
CA LEU A 7 -21.41 -10.37 25.43
C LEU A 7 -20.52 -9.93 26.59
N ASP A 8 -21.08 -9.32 27.63
CA ASP A 8 -20.31 -8.85 28.79
C ASP A 8 -19.83 -10.02 29.63
N ARG A 9 -20.69 -11.02 29.85
CA ARG A 9 -20.31 -12.26 30.53
C ARG A 9 -19.22 -13.02 29.77
N ILE A 10 -19.34 -13.13 28.45
CA ILE A 10 -18.33 -13.81 27.62
C ILE A 10 -17.01 -13.03 27.65
N ARG A 11 -17.06 -11.69 27.62
CA ARG A 11 -15.88 -10.85 27.72
C ARG A 11 -15.17 -11.02 29.07
N HIS A 12 -15.93 -11.09 30.17
CA HIS A 12 -15.40 -11.38 31.50
C HIS A 12 -14.68 -12.74 31.54
N ARG A 13 -15.35 -13.80 31.05
CA ARG A 13 -14.78 -15.16 31.00
C ARG A 13 -13.53 -15.26 30.15
N VAL A 14 -13.47 -14.52 29.04
CA VAL A 14 -12.28 -14.46 28.18
C VAL A 14 -11.16 -13.68 28.87
N ALA A 15 -11.45 -12.61 29.59
CA ALA A 15 -10.46 -11.86 30.35
C ALA A 15 -9.86 -12.67 31.51
N GLU A 16 -10.63 -13.56 32.12
CA GLU A 16 -10.20 -14.49 33.17
C GLU A 16 -9.55 -15.77 32.63
N ASP A 17 -9.41 -15.92 31.31
CA ASP A 17 -8.85 -17.14 30.73
C ASP A 17 -7.36 -17.29 31.10
N PRO A 18 -6.97 -18.36 31.81
CA PRO A 18 -5.61 -18.50 32.34
C PRO A 18 -4.56 -18.63 31.24
N VAL A 19 -4.92 -19.05 30.02
CA VAL A 19 -3.98 -19.14 28.89
C VAL A 19 -3.68 -17.75 28.31
N LEU A 20 -4.64 -16.82 28.37
CA LEU A 20 -4.43 -15.43 27.99
C LEU A 20 -3.65 -14.65 29.05
N ALA A 21 -3.78 -15.02 30.33
CA ALA A 21 -3.08 -14.38 31.45
C ALA A 21 -1.57 -14.69 31.53
N ILE A 22 -1.11 -15.80 30.92
CA ILE A 22 0.28 -16.30 31.03
C ILE A 22 1.20 -15.82 29.88
N GLY A 23 0.65 -15.22 28.81
CA GLY A 23 1.42 -14.83 27.63
C GLY A 23 1.80 -13.34 27.59
N THR A 24 3.07 -13.05 27.30
CA THR A 24 3.46 -11.77 26.69
C THR A 24 2.53 -11.49 25.52
N GLN A 25 1.83 -10.35 25.52
CA GLN A 25 0.88 -9.96 24.48
C GLN A 25 1.47 -10.23 23.09
N PRO A 26 1.05 -11.27 22.36
CA PRO A 26 1.41 -11.37 20.96
C PRO A 26 0.64 -10.27 20.24
N ALA A 27 1.29 -9.63 19.26
CA ALA A 27 0.68 -8.62 18.40
C ALA A 27 -0.66 -9.07 17.77
N HIS A 28 -0.93 -10.39 17.71
CA HIS A 28 -2.27 -10.94 17.50
C HIS A 28 -2.64 -12.05 18.46
N PRO A 29 -3.77 -11.93 19.18
CA PRO A 29 -4.24 -12.99 20.05
C PRO A 29 -4.97 -14.09 19.25
N GLY A 30 -4.69 -14.29 17.96
CA GLY A 30 -5.53 -15.05 17.03
C GLY A 30 -5.90 -16.47 17.50
N PRO A 31 -4.97 -17.42 17.67
CA PRO A 31 -5.30 -18.78 18.08
C PRO A 31 -5.73 -18.88 19.55
N ALA A 32 -5.04 -18.17 20.45
CA ALA A 32 -5.30 -18.23 21.88
C ALA A 32 -6.64 -17.60 22.27
N LEU A 33 -6.98 -16.42 21.72
CA LEU A 33 -8.28 -15.76 21.90
C LEU A 33 -9.41 -16.59 21.31
N ARG A 34 -9.24 -17.15 20.11
CA ARG A 34 -10.25 -18.04 19.52
C ARG A 34 -10.52 -19.24 20.43
N ALA A 35 -9.48 -19.83 21.01
CA ALA A 35 -9.63 -20.93 21.95
C ALA A 35 -10.32 -20.50 23.26
N ALA A 36 -9.96 -19.34 23.82
CA ALA A 36 -10.59 -18.77 25.00
C ALA A 36 -12.08 -18.45 24.78
N ILE A 37 -12.41 -17.79 23.65
CA ILE A 37 -13.79 -17.52 23.25
C ILE A 37 -14.56 -18.82 23.07
N ALA A 38 -13.98 -19.83 22.40
CA ALA A 38 -14.64 -21.12 22.23
C ALA A 38 -14.95 -21.80 23.56
N ARG A 39 -14.04 -21.71 24.55
CA ARG A 39 -14.30 -22.18 25.93
C ARG A 39 -15.42 -21.38 26.59
N ALA A 40 -15.37 -20.06 26.54
CA ALA A 40 -16.37 -19.18 27.14
C ALA A 40 -17.78 -19.42 26.56
N VAL A 41 -17.90 -19.55 25.23
CA VAL A 41 -19.18 -19.84 24.55
C VAL A 41 -19.72 -21.22 24.92
N ARG A 42 -18.86 -22.25 25.00
CA ARG A 42 -19.28 -23.59 25.45
C ARG A 42 -19.78 -23.59 26.90
N ALA A 43 -19.17 -22.76 27.75
CA ALA A 43 -19.58 -22.60 29.14
C ALA A 43 -20.92 -21.85 29.31
N GLU A 44 -21.51 -21.27 28.26
CA GLU A 44 -22.89 -20.77 28.29
C GLU A 44 -23.93 -21.90 28.18
N GLY A 45 -23.51 -23.16 27.99
CA GLY A 45 -24.43 -24.29 27.92
C GLY A 45 -25.24 -24.35 26.62
N LEU A 46 -24.86 -23.57 25.62
CA LEU A 46 -25.53 -23.55 24.31
C LEU A 46 -25.11 -24.76 23.47
N LEU A 47 -26.09 -25.56 23.05
CA LEU A 47 -25.90 -26.64 22.09
C LEU A 47 -25.76 -26.05 20.68
N LEU A 48 -24.53 -25.75 20.29
CA LEU A 48 -24.18 -25.31 18.94
C LEU A 48 -23.46 -26.44 18.22
N ASP A 49 -23.88 -26.70 16.96
CA ASP A 49 -23.06 -27.51 16.06
C ASP A 49 -21.71 -26.82 15.79
N GLU A 50 -20.74 -27.57 15.26
CA GLU A 50 -19.39 -27.06 15.02
C GLU A 50 -19.36 -25.85 14.07
N ARG A 51 -20.23 -25.83 13.05
CA ARG A 51 -20.28 -24.72 12.08
C ARG A 51 -20.77 -23.45 12.74
N ARG A 52 -21.79 -23.54 13.58
CA ARG A 52 -22.40 -22.42 14.31
C ARG A 52 -21.49 -21.93 15.43
N LEU A 53 -20.87 -22.84 16.18
CA LEU A 53 -19.84 -22.48 17.16
C LEU A 53 -18.69 -21.72 16.50
N ALA A 54 -18.17 -22.22 15.37
CA ALA A 54 -17.10 -21.56 14.65
C ALA A 54 -17.52 -20.17 14.14
N ALA A 55 -18.78 -19.98 13.74
CA ALA A 55 -19.31 -18.67 13.35
C ALA A 55 -19.37 -17.67 14.52
N VAL A 56 -19.90 -18.11 15.67
CA VAL A 56 -19.96 -17.28 16.90
C VAL A 56 -18.57 -16.92 17.38
N VAL A 57 -17.65 -17.89 17.44
CA VAL A 57 -16.27 -17.65 17.85
C VAL A 57 -15.59 -16.62 16.95
N ARG A 58 -15.81 -16.70 15.63
CA ARG A 58 -15.30 -15.70 14.68
C ARG A 58 -15.86 -14.32 14.96
N GLU A 59 -17.19 -14.18 15.07
CA GLU A 59 -17.83 -12.88 15.30
C GLU A 59 -17.38 -12.25 16.63
N MET A 60 -17.21 -13.04 17.67
CA MET A 60 -16.65 -12.56 18.96
C MET A 60 -15.17 -12.20 18.86
N THR A 61 -14.38 -12.92 18.07
CA THR A 61 -12.97 -12.57 17.84
C THR A 61 -12.86 -11.21 17.15
N ASP A 62 -13.72 -10.97 16.16
CA ASP A 62 -13.80 -9.70 15.44
C ASP A 62 -14.20 -8.54 16.37
N LEU A 63 -15.14 -8.78 17.29
CA LEU A 63 -15.56 -7.80 18.29
C LEU A 63 -14.50 -7.53 19.35
N PHE A 64 -13.69 -8.53 19.71
CA PHE A 64 -12.72 -8.41 20.81
C PHE A 64 -11.35 -7.91 20.35
N SER A 65 -10.95 -8.18 19.11
CA SER A 65 -9.60 -7.83 18.61
C SER A 65 -9.57 -7.08 17.28
N GLY A 66 -10.71 -6.92 16.61
CA GLY A 66 -10.80 -6.30 15.30
C GLY A 66 -11.63 -5.03 15.27
N LEU A 67 -11.93 -4.60 14.05
CA LEU A 67 -12.82 -3.47 13.75
C LEU A 67 -14.31 -3.81 13.91
N GLY A 68 -14.64 -4.96 14.52
CA GLY A 68 -16.02 -5.39 14.75
C GLY A 68 -16.74 -5.72 13.43
N PRO A 69 -17.94 -5.19 13.15
CA PRO A 69 -18.73 -5.56 11.97
C PRO A 69 -18.01 -5.42 10.62
N ALA A 70 -17.08 -4.46 10.49
CA ALA A 70 -16.31 -4.24 9.26
C ALA A 70 -15.34 -5.38 8.92
N GLU A 71 -14.96 -6.23 9.88
CA GLU A 71 -14.08 -7.40 9.65
C GLU A 71 -14.66 -8.36 8.58
N ARG A 72 -16.00 -8.41 8.47
CA ARG A 72 -16.68 -9.16 7.40
C ARG A 72 -16.33 -8.65 6.01
N LEU A 73 -16.21 -7.33 5.84
CA LEU A 73 -15.86 -6.69 4.58
C LEU A 73 -14.36 -6.86 4.30
N LEU A 74 -13.52 -6.74 5.33
CA LEU A 74 -12.06 -6.88 5.20
C LEU A 74 -11.66 -8.27 4.71
N ARG A 75 -12.36 -9.33 5.16
CA ARG A 75 -12.12 -10.70 4.66
C ARG A 75 -12.59 -10.96 3.24
N SER A 76 -13.45 -10.11 2.67
CA SER A 76 -14.02 -10.31 1.33
C SER A 76 -12.95 -10.08 0.26
N ALA A 77 -12.59 -11.10 -0.52
CA ALA A 77 -11.48 -11.02 -1.49
C ALA A 77 -11.71 -9.99 -2.62
N ASP A 78 -12.96 -9.65 -2.91
CA ASP A 78 -13.38 -8.70 -3.94
C ASP A 78 -13.50 -7.25 -3.43
N VAL A 79 -13.32 -7.01 -2.13
CA VAL A 79 -13.19 -5.68 -1.53
C VAL A 79 -11.73 -5.27 -1.52
N THR A 80 -11.45 -4.04 -1.96
CA THR A 80 -10.10 -3.44 -1.90
C THR A 80 -9.98 -2.35 -0.84
N ASP A 81 -11.07 -1.61 -0.59
CA ASP A 81 -11.09 -0.48 0.34
C ASP A 81 -12.39 -0.52 1.16
N VAL A 82 -12.32 -0.16 2.43
CA VAL A 82 -13.46 0.00 3.35
C VAL A 82 -13.41 1.41 3.92
N MET A 83 -14.49 2.17 3.79
CA MET A 83 -14.61 3.52 4.33
C MET A 83 -15.80 3.59 5.26
N ILE A 84 -15.58 4.00 6.50
CA ILE A 84 -16.59 4.17 7.54
C ILE A 84 -16.66 5.66 7.81
N ASN A 85 -17.70 6.31 7.27
CA ASN A 85 -17.92 7.75 7.42
C ASN A 85 -18.77 8.09 8.66
N GLY A 86 -19.16 7.06 9.42
CA GLY A 86 -19.96 7.15 10.63
C GLY A 86 -20.58 5.80 10.96
N PRO A 87 -21.32 5.68 12.08
CA PRO A 87 -21.90 4.41 12.52
C PRO A 87 -22.84 3.77 11.49
N ASP A 88 -23.56 4.59 10.73
CA ASP A 88 -24.60 4.14 9.79
C ASP A 88 -24.19 4.31 8.31
N ASP A 89 -22.93 4.68 8.05
CA ASP A 89 -22.44 4.95 6.70
C ASP A 89 -21.12 4.24 6.42
N VAL A 90 -21.23 3.00 5.96
CA VAL A 90 -20.10 2.15 5.60
C VAL A 90 -20.11 1.84 4.10
N TRP A 91 -19.03 2.18 3.42
CA TRP A 91 -18.79 2.00 2.00
C TRP A 91 -17.64 1.03 1.73
N VAL A 92 -17.65 0.43 0.55
CA VAL A 92 -16.54 -0.38 0.04
C VAL A 92 -16.23 -0.07 -1.42
N GLU A 93 -14.99 -0.27 -1.83
CA GLU A 93 -14.62 -0.39 -3.24
C GLU A 93 -14.64 -1.86 -3.66
N ARG A 94 -15.39 -2.18 -4.72
CA ARG A 94 -15.35 -3.47 -5.43
C ARG A 94 -15.10 -3.23 -6.91
N ALA A 95 -14.06 -3.86 -7.45
CA ALA A 95 -13.67 -3.71 -8.86
C ALA A 95 -13.60 -2.23 -9.33
N GLY A 96 -13.11 -1.32 -8.47
CA GLY A 96 -12.98 0.09 -8.82
C GLY A 96 -14.25 0.92 -8.72
N ARG A 97 -15.34 0.39 -8.15
CA ARG A 97 -16.62 1.09 -7.96
C ARG A 97 -16.97 1.14 -6.48
N LEU A 98 -17.44 2.32 -6.03
CA LEU A 98 -17.89 2.53 -4.66
C LEU A 98 -19.31 2.00 -4.47
N GLN A 99 -19.54 1.29 -3.37
CA GLN A 99 -20.82 0.70 -3.01
C GLN A 99 -21.09 0.90 -1.52
N ARG A 100 -22.28 1.41 -1.18
CA ARG A 100 -22.75 1.47 0.21
C ARG A 100 -23.13 0.08 0.68
N THR A 101 -22.77 -0.25 1.92
CA THR A 101 -23.06 -1.54 2.54
C THR A 101 -24.19 -1.44 3.56
N GLY A 102 -24.70 -2.58 4.02
CA GLY A 102 -25.63 -2.66 5.15
C GLY A 102 -24.96 -2.84 6.52
N ILE A 103 -23.63 -2.70 6.60
CA ILE A 103 -22.91 -2.80 7.86
C ILE A 103 -23.10 -1.51 8.65
N THR A 104 -23.43 -1.62 9.93
CA THR A 104 -23.55 -0.50 10.86
C THR A 104 -22.84 -0.79 12.18
N TYR A 105 -22.56 0.28 12.92
CA TYR A 105 -22.11 0.26 14.31
C TYR A 105 -23.25 0.80 15.20
N PRO A 106 -23.34 0.39 16.48
CA PRO A 106 -24.38 0.90 17.38
C PRO A 106 -24.36 2.42 17.53
N ASP A 107 -23.17 3.01 17.65
CA ASP A 107 -22.94 4.43 17.83
C ASP A 107 -21.48 4.80 17.52
N ALA A 108 -21.18 6.10 17.56
CA ALA A 108 -19.83 6.63 17.33
C ALA A 108 -18.82 6.15 18.38
N GLU A 109 -19.28 5.91 19.61
CA GLU A 109 -18.44 5.42 20.70
C GLU A 109 -17.95 3.99 20.44
N SER A 110 -18.85 3.14 19.94
CA SER A 110 -18.56 1.76 19.56
C SER A 110 -17.57 1.69 18.40
N LEU A 111 -17.68 2.60 17.42
CA LEU A 111 -16.71 2.73 16.34
C LEU A 111 -15.35 3.20 16.86
N ARG A 112 -15.32 4.21 17.75
CA ARG A 112 -14.08 4.66 18.40
C ARG A 112 -13.41 3.55 19.19
N ALA A 113 -14.18 2.79 19.97
CA ALA A 113 -13.70 1.62 20.69
C ALA A 113 -13.14 0.55 19.75
N ALA A 114 -13.73 0.37 18.56
CA ALA A 114 -13.20 -0.53 17.55
C ALA A 114 -11.83 -0.09 17.01
N VAL A 115 -11.65 1.20 16.73
CA VAL A 115 -10.34 1.76 16.35
C VAL A 115 -9.32 1.54 17.47
N LEU A 116 -9.67 1.90 18.71
CA LEU A 116 -8.79 1.74 19.89
C LEU A 116 -8.34 0.29 20.12
N ARG A 117 -9.22 -0.70 19.91
CA ARG A 117 -8.86 -2.13 20.02
C ARG A 117 -7.75 -2.53 19.04
N VAL A 118 -7.73 -1.94 17.86
CA VAL A 118 -6.79 -2.28 16.78
C VAL A 118 -5.47 -1.53 16.92
N VAL A 119 -5.52 -0.25 17.31
CA VAL A 119 -4.31 0.59 17.41
C VAL A 119 -3.61 0.47 18.76
N GLY A 120 -4.35 0.16 19.83
CA GLY A 120 -3.83 0.09 21.21
C GLY A 120 -2.70 -0.92 21.41
N PRO A 121 -2.79 -2.18 20.91
CA PRO A 121 -1.70 -3.15 20.99
C PRO A 121 -0.40 -2.72 20.30
N GLN A 122 -0.47 -1.72 19.41
CA GLN A 122 0.67 -1.16 18.69
C GLN A 122 1.29 0.05 19.42
N GLY A 123 0.78 0.38 20.62
CA GLY A 123 1.21 1.54 21.40
C GLY A 123 0.71 2.87 20.85
N LEU A 124 -0.22 2.86 19.89
CA LEU A 124 -0.75 4.07 19.27
C LEU A 124 -1.93 4.63 20.05
N ARG A 125 -2.08 5.95 20.02
CA ARG A 125 -3.17 6.70 20.67
C ARG A 125 -4.18 7.18 19.64
N PHE A 126 -5.45 7.22 20.05
CA PHE A 126 -6.54 7.80 19.27
C PHE A 126 -7.58 8.39 20.22
N ASP A 127 -7.44 9.68 20.49
CA ASP A 127 -8.26 10.43 21.45
C ASP A 127 -8.33 11.92 21.03
N ARG A 128 -8.94 12.78 21.84
CA ARG A 128 -9.09 14.21 21.48
C ARG A 128 -7.75 14.97 21.40
N ALA A 129 -6.70 14.50 22.07
CA ALA A 129 -5.37 15.09 21.98
C ALA A 129 -4.57 14.53 20.78
N HIS A 130 -4.88 13.30 20.38
CA HIS A 130 -4.33 12.62 19.21
C HIS A 130 -5.46 12.20 18.25
N PRO A 131 -6.12 13.16 17.56
CA PRO A 131 -7.35 12.92 16.80
C PRO A 131 -7.13 12.20 15.48
N THR A 132 -5.90 11.81 15.16
CA THR A 132 -5.52 11.13 13.91
C THR A 132 -4.61 9.96 14.22
N VAL A 133 -4.83 8.84 13.55
CA VAL A 133 -3.96 7.67 13.66
C VAL A 133 -3.81 6.99 12.31
N ASP A 134 -2.57 6.66 11.97
CA ASP A 134 -2.19 5.86 10.81
C ASP A 134 -1.49 4.60 11.30
N THR A 135 -1.90 3.43 10.81
CA THR A 135 -1.31 2.16 11.24
C THR A 135 -1.48 1.06 10.20
N ARG A 136 -0.89 -0.10 10.49
CA ARG A 136 -1.17 -1.35 9.78
C ARG A 136 -1.95 -2.32 10.62
N LEU A 137 -2.82 -3.05 9.94
CA LEU A 137 -3.52 -4.20 10.46
C LEU A 137 -2.66 -5.46 10.34
N ALA A 138 -3.13 -6.52 11.00
CA ALA A 138 -2.52 -7.85 11.01
C ALA A 138 -2.16 -8.42 9.64
N ASP A 139 -3.04 -8.15 8.67
CA ASP A 139 -2.99 -8.66 7.31
C ASP A 139 -2.17 -7.75 6.39
N GLY A 140 -1.53 -6.71 6.94
CA GLY A 140 -0.77 -5.69 6.20
C GLY A 140 -1.62 -4.54 5.67
N SER A 141 -2.95 -4.59 5.82
CA SER A 141 -3.85 -3.52 5.38
C SER A 141 -3.53 -2.22 6.11
N ARG A 142 -3.67 -1.08 5.43
CA ARG A 142 -3.44 0.24 6.03
C ARG A 142 -4.73 0.78 6.60
N LEU A 143 -4.69 1.25 7.85
CA LEU A 143 -5.78 1.95 8.51
C LEU A 143 -5.38 3.40 8.71
N HIS A 144 -6.25 4.30 8.27
CA HIS A 144 -6.27 5.70 8.65
C HIS A 144 -7.56 5.97 9.42
N ALA A 145 -7.48 6.64 10.57
CA ALA A 145 -8.64 7.13 11.28
C ALA A 145 -8.45 8.57 11.74
N ILE A 146 -9.53 9.34 11.66
CA ILE A 146 -9.61 10.72 12.12
C ILE A 146 -10.85 10.89 12.99
N GLY A 147 -10.72 11.56 14.12
CA GLY A 147 -11.77 11.71 15.13
C GLY A 147 -11.88 13.15 15.64
N GLU A 148 -12.69 13.32 16.68
CA GLU A 148 -12.88 14.62 17.33
C GLU A 148 -11.56 15.21 17.86
N PRO A 149 -11.36 16.54 17.79
CA PRO A 149 -12.32 17.55 17.34
C PRO A 149 -12.31 17.82 15.82
N LEU A 150 -11.55 17.05 15.03
CA LEU A 150 -11.41 17.29 13.59
C LEU A 150 -12.64 16.84 12.78
N THR A 151 -13.49 16.02 13.39
CA THR A 151 -14.74 15.50 12.81
C THR A 151 -15.92 15.88 13.69
N ALA A 152 -17.07 16.18 13.07
CA ALA A 152 -18.26 16.65 13.79
C ALA A 152 -19.12 15.53 14.39
N HIS A 153 -19.04 14.31 13.84
CA HIS A 153 -19.99 13.23 14.12
C HIS A 153 -19.29 11.92 14.54
N GLY A 154 -18.14 12.03 15.19
CA GLY A 154 -17.34 10.90 15.62
C GLY A 154 -16.29 10.45 14.58
N PRO A 155 -15.67 9.28 14.77
CA PRO A 155 -14.52 8.86 13.98
C PRO A 155 -14.89 8.50 12.54
N LEU A 156 -14.03 8.91 11.60
CA LEU A 156 -14.01 8.44 10.21
C LEU A 156 -12.84 7.47 10.06
N VAL A 157 -13.05 6.34 9.39
CA VAL A 157 -12.04 5.29 9.24
C VAL A 157 -11.95 4.88 7.79
N THR A 158 -10.73 4.83 7.24
CA THR A 158 -10.45 4.25 5.93
C THR A 158 -9.47 3.11 6.10
N VAL A 159 -9.86 1.92 5.63
CA VAL A 159 -8.97 0.76 5.55
C VAL A 159 -8.74 0.43 4.09
N ARG A 160 -7.49 0.57 3.64
CA ARG A 160 -7.05 0.13 2.33
C ARG A 160 -6.39 -1.24 2.48
N LYS A 161 -7.00 -2.26 1.88
CA LYS A 161 -6.51 -3.61 2.03
C LYS A 161 -5.16 -3.80 1.36
N PHE A 162 -4.31 -4.59 2.00
CA PHE A 162 -3.10 -5.05 1.35
C PHE A 162 -3.46 -5.95 0.18
N ALA A 163 -2.91 -5.66 -1.00
CA ALA A 163 -3.19 -6.45 -2.19
C ALA A 163 -2.63 -7.87 -2.01
N THR A 164 -3.52 -8.83 -1.78
CA THR A 164 -3.15 -10.25 -1.61
C THR A 164 -2.88 -10.96 -2.93
N VAL A 165 -3.43 -10.45 -4.05
CA VAL A 165 -3.26 -11.08 -5.36
C VAL A 165 -1.96 -10.63 -6.01
N ALA A 166 -1.01 -11.56 -6.03
CA ALA A 166 0.27 -11.46 -6.70
C ALA A 166 0.07 -11.60 -8.22
N HIS A 167 0.01 -10.49 -8.95
CA HIS A 167 -0.04 -10.53 -10.42
C HIS A 167 1.26 -11.08 -11.01
N THR A 168 1.16 -11.86 -12.08
CA THR A 168 2.28 -12.37 -12.88
C THR A 168 2.30 -11.69 -14.25
N TRP A 169 3.41 -11.75 -14.96
CA TRP A 169 3.46 -11.29 -16.35
C TRP A 169 2.41 -11.98 -17.22
N ASP A 170 2.20 -13.28 -17.02
CA ASP A 170 1.22 -14.07 -17.78
C ASP A 170 -0.22 -13.60 -17.50
N ASP A 171 -0.52 -13.08 -16.30
CA ASP A 171 -1.82 -12.44 -16.02
C ASP A 171 -2.00 -11.14 -16.82
N LEU A 172 -0.94 -10.34 -16.94
CA LEU A 172 -0.97 -9.07 -17.66
C LEU A 172 -1.04 -9.28 -19.18
N GLU A 173 -0.39 -10.31 -19.71
CA GLU A 173 -0.51 -10.71 -21.11
C GLU A 173 -1.90 -11.26 -21.43
N ARG A 174 -2.41 -12.19 -20.60
CA ARG A 174 -3.75 -12.78 -20.81
C ARG A 174 -4.88 -11.74 -20.75
N SER A 175 -4.74 -10.73 -19.90
CA SER A 175 -5.71 -9.63 -19.81
C SER A 175 -5.55 -8.57 -20.91
N GLY A 176 -4.48 -8.64 -21.72
CA GLY A 176 -4.12 -7.62 -22.69
C GLY A 176 -3.59 -6.33 -22.08
N ALA A 177 -3.38 -6.29 -20.76
CA ALA A 177 -2.86 -5.11 -20.05
C ALA A 177 -1.42 -4.79 -20.46
N VAL A 178 -0.61 -5.82 -20.75
CA VAL A 178 0.76 -5.69 -21.28
C VAL A 178 0.95 -6.70 -22.41
N PRO A 179 1.13 -6.27 -23.67
CA PRO A 179 1.42 -7.19 -24.76
C PRO A 179 2.81 -7.86 -24.62
N PRO A 180 3.02 -9.07 -25.19
CA PRO A 180 4.30 -9.78 -25.08
C PRO A 180 5.52 -8.97 -25.55
N ALA A 181 5.38 -8.20 -26.63
CA ALA A 181 6.46 -7.33 -27.13
C ALA A 181 6.87 -6.25 -26.11
N ALA A 182 5.89 -5.71 -25.38
CA ALA A 182 6.15 -4.72 -24.33
C ALA A 182 6.83 -5.37 -23.11
N ARG A 183 6.41 -6.58 -22.71
CA ARG A 183 7.10 -7.35 -21.66
C ARG A 183 8.56 -7.60 -22.03
N GLN A 184 8.84 -8.06 -23.25
CA GLN A 184 10.21 -8.33 -23.71
C GLN A 184 11.11 -7.10 -23.56
N LEU A 185 10.60 -5.92 -23.96
CA LEU A 185 11.33 -4.66 -23.82
C LEU A 185 11.59 -4.30 -22.35
N LEU A 186 10.59 -4.48 -21.49
CA LEU A 186 10.70 -4.21 -20.06
C LEU A 186 11.70 -5.15 -19.37
N CYS A 187 11.63 -6.46 -19.64
CA CYS A 187 12.56 -7.45 -19.11
C CYS A 187 13.99 -7.17 -19.58
N ALA A 188 14.19 -6.82 -20.86
CA ALA A 188 15.50 -6.43 -21.38
C ALA A 188 16.04 -5.18 -20.67
N ALA A 189 15.21 -4.16 -20.45
CA ALA A 189 15.61 -2.97 -19.71
C ALA A 189 16.05 -3.28 -18.27
N VAL A 190 15.39 -4.21 -17.57
CA VAL A 190 15.82 -4.65 -16.24
C VAL A 190 17.16 -5.37 -16.31
N ALA A 191 17.34 -6.29 -17.26
CA ALA A 191 18.60 -7.03 -17.45
C ALA A 191 19.79 -6.10 -17.76
N ASP A 192 19.55 -5.06 -18.57
CA ASP A 192 20.53 -4.03 -18.91
C ASP A 192 20.74 -2.97 -17.81
N ARG A 193 20.14 -3.18 -16.62
CA ARG A 193 20.22 -2.26 -15.47
C ARG A 193 19.79 -0.81 -15.82
N ARG A 194 18.79 -0.66 -16.68
CA ARG A 194 18.20 0.64 -17.00
C ARG A 194 17.47 1.22 -15.79
N ALA A 195 17.62 2.52 -15.56
CA ALA A 195 16.86 3.26 -14.57
C ALA A 195 15.41 3.46 -15.05
N VAL A 196 14.44 2.95 -14.29
CA VAL A 196 13.03 2.90 -14.70
C VAL A 196 12.15 3.75 -13.79
N VAL A 197 11.35 4.64 -14.41
CA VAL A 197 10.29 5.38 -13.71
C VAL A 197 8.93 4.88 -14.18
N CYS A 198 8.19 4.25 -13.29
CA CYS A 198 6.80 3.86 -13.53
C CYS A 198 5.86 5.04 -13.21
N ALA A 199 5.22 5.60 -14.23
CA ALA A 199 4.30 6.72 -14.12
C ALA A 199 2.83 6.28 -14.23
N GLY A 200 1.93 6.95 -13.51
CA GLY A 200 0.50 6.64 -13.56
C GLY A 200 -0.34 7.29 -12.46
N ARG A 201 -1.65 7.44 -12.70
CA ARG A 201 -2.62 7.90 -11.69
C ARG A 201 -2.74 6.91 -10.53
N THR A 202 -3.42 7.31 -9.46
CA THR A 202 -3.81 6.38 -8.39
C THR A 202 -4.61 5.22 -8.97
N GLY A 203 -4.26 3.99 -8.58
CA GLY A 203 -4.99 2.79 -9.00
C GLY A 203 -4.72 2.31 -10.43
N THR A 204 -3.71 2.84 -11.15
CA THR A 204 -3.31 2.32 -12.48
C THR A 204 -2.38 1.10 -12.43
N GLY A 205 -1.87 0.75 -11.24
CA GLY A 205 -1.01 -0.43 -11.06
C GLY A 205 0.50 -0.18 -11.06
N LYS A 206 0.97 1.05 -10.79
CA LYS A 206 2.41 1.40 -10.71
C LYS A 206 3.22 0.45 -9.84
N THR A 207 2.78 0.25 -8.59
CA THR A 207 3.45 -0.63 -7.64
C THR A 207 3.45 -2.09 -8.10
N THR A 208 2.38 -2.52 -8.78
CA THR A 208 2.31 -3.86 -9.39
C THR A 208 3.33 -4.03 -10.52
N MET A 209 3.40 -3.07 -11.46
CA MET A 209 4.37 -3.07 -12.54
C MET A 209 5.80 -3.05 -11.98
N LEU A 210 6.07 -2.16 -11.02
CA LEU A 210 7.37 -2.09 -10.36
C LEU A 210 7.72 -3.43 -9.70
N GLY A 211 6.80 -4.07 -8.97
CA GLY A 211 7.02 -5.39 -8.37
C GLY A 211 7.31 -6.51 -9.38
N LEU A 212 6.71 -6.45 -10.57
CA LEU A 212 7.01 -7.38 -11.67
C LEU A 212 8.42 -7.15 -12.23
N LEU A 213 8.80 -5.89 -12.48
CA LEU A 213 10.16 -5.54 -12.92
C LEU A 213 11.21 -5.98 -11.91
N LEU A 214 10.94 -5.83 -10.60
CA LEU A 214 11.83 -6.34 -9.55
C LEU A 214 11.96 -7.86 -9.56
N GLY A 215 10.91 -8.58 -9.97
CA GLY A 215 10.96 -10.04 -10.12
C GLY A 215 11.91 -10.52 -11.21
N GLU A 216 12.26 -9.66 -12.17
CA GLU A 216 13.22 -9.95 -13.23
C GLU A 216 14.68 -9.70 -12.82
N VAL A 217 14.92 -9.10 -11.64
CA VAL A 217 16.27 -8.85 -11.12
C VAL A 217 16.92 -10.16 -10.70
N THR A 218 18.18 -10.37 -11.12
CA THR A 218 18.90 -11.62 -10.89
C THR A 218 19.29 -11.80 -9.42
N ALA A 219 19.50 -13.05 -8.99
CA ALA A 219 19.93 -13.37 -7.63
C ALA A 219 21.33 -12.82 -7.25
N ALA A 220 22.12 -12.39 -8.25
CA ALA A 220 23.44 -11.83 -8.05
C ALA A 220 23.41 -10.37 -7.55
N GLU A 221 22.24 -9.72 -7.64
CA GLU A 221 22.07 -8.30 -7.32
C GLU A 221 21.37 -8.12 -5.97
N ARG A 222 21.92 -7.25 -5.13
CA ARG A 222 21.30 -6.81 -3.88
C ARG A 222 20.39 -5.62 -4.14
N VAL A 223 19.11 -5.77 -3.83
CA VAL A 223 18.11 -4.71 -3.99
C VAL A 223 17.74 -4.13 -2.63
N VAL A 224 17.90 -2.82 -2.45
CA VAL A 224 17.36 -2.10 -1.28
C VAL A 224 16.11 -1.36 -1.69
N VAL A 225 14.97 -1.73 -1.09
CA VAL A 225 13.66 -1.12 -1.36
C VAL A 225 13.31 -0.16 -0.23
N VAL A 226 13.01 1.08 -0.57
CA VAL A 226 12.57 2.14 0.35
C VAL A 226 11.11 2.44 0.08
N GLU A 227 10.25 2.27 1.07
CA GLU A 227 8.82 2.54 0.96
C GLU A 227 8.31 3.27 2.20
N ASP A 228 7.30 4.12 2.02
CA ASP A 228 6.55 4.67 3.14
C ASP A 228 5.85 3.56 3.93
N ALA A 229 5.35 2.59 3.18
CA ALA A 229 4.77 1.41 3.75
C ALA A 229 4.85 0.25 2.76
N PRO A 230 5.30 -0.96 3.16
CA PRO A 230 5.32 -2.14 2.32
C PRO A 230 4.07 -2.28 1.45
N GLU A 231 4.25 -2.16 0.14
CA GLU A 231 3.26 -2.51 -0.89
C GLU A 231 3.89 -3.44 -1.93
N LEU A 232 5.17 -3.24 -2.23
CA LEU A 232 5.90 -4.04 -3.19
C LEU A 232 6.03 -5.47 -2.70
N GLN A 233 5.63 -6.42 -3.55
CA GLN A 233 5.94 -7.83 -3.35
C GLN A 233 7.38 -8.06 -3.81
N LEU A 234 8.26 -8.35 -2.86
CA LEU A 234 9.67 -8.59 -3.14
C LEU A 234 9.83 -10.01 -3.69
N ARG A 235 9.94 -10.09 -5.02
CA ARG A 235 10.16 -11.35 -5.75
C ARG A 235 11.64 -11.59 -6.06
N CYS A 236 12.47 -10.56 -5.94
CA CYS A 236 13.91 -10.70 -6.08
C CYS A 236 14.50 -11.45 -4.86
N PRO A 237 15.39 -12.45 -5.08
CA PRO A 237 15.91 -13.29 -3.99
C PRO A 237 16.68 -12.52 -2.91
N HIS A 238 17.43 -11.48 -3.29
CA HIS A 238 18.29 -10.72 -2.39
C HIS A 238 17.77 -9.28 -2.19
N ALA A 239 16.54 -9.18 -1.67
CA ALA A 239 15.87 -7.93 -1.38
C ALA A 239 15.90 -7.59 0.12
N VAL A 240 16.18 -6.33 0.46
CA VAL A 240 15.97 -5.80 1.81
C VAL A 240 15.05 -4.59 1.76
N ARG A 241 14.19 -4.45 2.76
CA ARG A 241 13.23 -3.35 2.84
C ARG A 241 13.59 -2.37 3.94
N LEU A 242 13.54 -1.08 3.62
CA LEU A 242 13.57 0.04 4.53
C LEU A 242 12.19 0.71 4.48
N GLU A 243 11.66 0.99 5.67
CA GLU A 243 10.36 1.62 5.83
C GLU A 243 10.52 3.00 6.46
N THR A 244 9.84 4.01 5.91
CA THR A 244 9.82 5.34 6.55
C THR A 244 9.23 5.22 7.95
N ARG A 245 9.63 6.16 8.80
CA ARG A 245 9.09 6.29 10.13
C ARG A 245 8.67 7.73 10.33
N PRO A 246 7.38 8.07 10.22
CA PRO A 246 6.92 9.40 10.57
C PRO A 246 7.20 9.67 12.06
N ARG A 247 7.35 10.95 12.41
CA ARG A 247 7.58 11.34 13.80
C ARG A 247 6.34 11.02 14.62
N GLY A 248 6.46 10.06 15.54
CA GLY A 248 5.37 9.68 16.43
C GLY A 248 5.08 10.77 17.47
N PRO A 249 3.90 10.71 18.12
CA PRO A 249 3.52 11.65 19.18
C PRO A 249 4.49 11.64 20.37
N ASP A 250 5.17 10.51 20.61
CA ASP A 250 6.16 10.36 21.69
C ASP A 250 7.55 10.94 21.34
N GLY A 251 7.70 11.58 20.18
CA GLY A 251 8.94 12.25 19.78
C GLY A 251 10.09 11.31 19.40
N GLY A 252 9.80 10.03 19.17
CA GLY A 252 10.78 9.03 18.71
C GLY A 252 11.45 9.38 17.37
N ALA A 253 12.51 8.66 17.05
CA ALA A 253 13.27 8.87 15.81
C ALA A 253 12.34 8.76 14.59
N SER A 254 12.39 9.78 13.74
CA SER A 254 11.74 9.81 12.43
C SER A 254 12.77 9.57 11.33
N ALA A 255 12.37 8.89 10.27
CA ALA A 255 13.18 8.67 9.09
C ALA A 255 12.32 8.85 7.84
N GLY A 256 12.60 9.86 7.04
CA GLY A 256 11.94 10.07 5.76
C GLY A 256 12.60 9.27 4.62
N TYR A 257 12.03 9.37 3.41
CA TYR A 257 12.61 8.73 2.22
C TYR A 257 14.08 9.11 2.00
N GLY A 258 14.42 10.40 2.04
CA GLY A 258 15.79 10.87 1.83
C GLY A 258 16.78 10.32 2.86
N ASP A 259 16.37 10.18 4.13
CA ASP A 259 17.20 9.55 5.16
C ASP A 259 17.48 8.09 4.82
N LEU A 260 16.45 7.35 4.42
CA LEU A 260 16.55 5.93 4.12
C LEU A 260 17.32 5.66 2.83
N VAL A 261 17.19 6.50 1.80
CA VAL A 261 18.02 6.41 0.59
C VAL A 261 19.48 6.63 0.94
N ARG A 262 19.81 7.62 1.78
CA ARG A 262 21.18 7.83 2.28
C ARG A 262 21.71 6.65 3.11
N GLN A 263 20.86 5.96 3.86
CA GLN A 263 21.26 4.72 4.55
C GLN A 263 21.43 3.56 3.58
N ALA A 264 20.55 3.43 2.57
CA ALA A 264 20.62 2.40 1.55
C ALA A 264 21.97 2.40 0.83
N LEU A 265 22.52 3.58 0.50
CA LEU A 265 23.85 3.72 -0.12
C LEU A 265 24.99 3.10 0.71
N ARG A 266 24.82 2.96 2.02
CA ARG A 266 25.81 2.32 2.91
C ARG A 266 25.63 0.81 3.05
N MET A 267 24.58 0.25 2.46
CA MET A 267 24.20 -1.16 2.57
C MET A 267 24.71 -2.02 1.40
N ARG A 268 25.66 -1.49 0.61
CA ARG A 268 26.20 -2.09 -0.62
C ARG A 268 25.09 -2.54 -1.59
N PRO A 269 24.15 -1.66 -1.98
CA PRO A 269 23.12 -2.03 -2.94
C PRO A 269 23.69 -2.13 -4.36
N ASP A 270 23.20 -3.08 -5.14
CA ASP A 270 23.33 -3.04 -6.60
C ASP A 270 22.22 -2.19 -7.23
N ARG A 271 21.04 -2.15 -6.59
CA ARG A 271 19.91 -1.29 -6.98
C ARG A 271 19.23 -0.68 -5.76
N ILE A 272 18.80 0.58 -5.91
CA ILE A 272 17.90 1.23 -4.95
C ILE A 272 16.54 1.40 -5.62
N VAL A 273 15.49 0.99 -4.91
CA VAL A 273 14.12 1.11 -5.39
C VAL A 273 13.37 1.99 -4.43
N VAL A 274 12.73 3.04 -4.94
CA VAL A 274 11.87 3.89 -4.13
C VAL A 274 10.43 3.63 -4.54
N GLY A 275 9.60 3.17 -3.60
CA GLY A 275 8.21 2.80 -3.91
C GLY A 275 7.44 3.91 -4.58
N GLU A 276 7.64 5.15 -4.14
CA GLU A 276 7.08 6.34 -4.77
C GLU A 276 7.89 7.59 -4.40
N VAL A 277 8.23 8.42 -5.39
CA VAL A 277 8.77 9.76 -5.17
C VAL A 277 7.64 10.79 -5.19
N ARG A 278 7.56 11.59 -4.13
CA ARG A 278 6.55 12.61 -3.85
C ARG A 278 7.12 14.00 -3.55
N GLY A 279 8.42 14.10 -3.28
CA GLY A 279 9.04 15.37 -2.91
C GLY A 279 10.57 15.38 -3.07
N ALA A 280 11.23 16.09 -2.15
CA ALA A 280 12.65 16.42 -2.21
C ALA A 280 13.58 15.19 -2.24
N GLU A 281 13.11 14.02 -1.77
CA GLU A 281 13.85 12.76 -1.83
C GLU A 281 14.26 12.34 -3.26
N VAL A 282 13.61 12.91 -4.28
CA VAL A 282 14.00 12.69 -5.68
C VAL A 282 15.47 13.03 -5.93
N VAL A 283 16.02 14.01 -5.19
CA VAL A 283 17.44 14.38 -5.27
C VAL A 283 18.35 13.29 -4.76
N ASP A 284 17.98 12.63 -3.66
CA ASP A 284 18.73 11.50 -3.13
C ASP A 284 18.67 10.31 -4.11
N VAL A 285 17.55 10.10 -4.80
CA VAL A 285 17.41 9.08 -5.85
C VAL A 285 18.30 9.38 -7.05
N PHE A 286 18.29 10.61 -7.55
CA PHE A 286 19.19 11.00 -8.66
C PHE A 286 20.66 10.96 -8.26
N SER A 287 20.98 11.29 -7.00
CA SER A 287 22.34 11.17 -6.48
C SER A 287 22.79 9.70 -6.39
N ALA A 288 21.90 8.79 -6.01
CA ALA A 288 22.18 7.35 -6.03
C ALA A 288 22.49 6.86 -7.44
N LEU A 289 21.66 7.24 -8.43
CA LEU A 289 21.88 6.92 -9.84
C LEU A 289 23.22 7.47 -10.36
N ALA A 290 23.52 8.74 -10.06
CA ALA A 290 24.76 9.39 -10.48
C ALA A 290 26.04 8.77 -9.86
N THR A 291 25.92 8.01 -8.78
CA THR A 291 27.04 7.39 -8.05
C THR A 291 27.23 5.90 -8.36
N GLY A 292 26.68 5.42 -9.48
CA GLY A 292 26.91 4.06 -10.00
C GLY A 292 25.96 3.00 -9.46
N HIS A 293 24.81 3.41 -8.90
CA HIS A 293 23.73 2.49 -8.55
C HIS A 293 22.78 2.33 -9.74
N ASP A 294 23.27 1.71 -10.81
CA ASP A 294 22.51 1.51 -12.04
C ASP A 294 21.26 0.66 -11.78
N GLY A 295 20.21 0.91 -12.55
CA GLY A 295 18.99 0.13 -12.46
C GLY A 295 18.09 0.51 -11.29
N CYS A 296 18.26 1.71 -10.72
CA CYS A 296 17.29 2.23 -9.76
C CYS A 296 15.90 2.31 -10.39
N MET A 297 14.89 2.04 -9.59
CA MET A 297 13.50 2.09 -10.05
C MET A 297 12.66 2.91 -9.09
N THR A 298 11.70 3.66 -9.63
CA THR A 298 10.75 4.40 -8.79
C THR A 298 9.38 4.52 -9.43
N THR A 299 8.39 4.96 -8.65
CA THR A 299 7.09 5.35 -9.18
C THR A 299 6.81 6.83 -8.97
N VAL A 300 6.06 7.42 -9.92
CA VAL A 300 5.63 8.82 -9.85
C VAL A 300 4.18 8.95 -10.32
N HIS A 301 3.44 9.88 -9.70
CA HIS A 301 2.10 10.21 -10.17
C HIS A 301 2.14 11.12 -11.40
N ALA A 302 1.86 10.57 -12.58
CA ALA A 302 1.73 11.33 -13.82
C ALA A 302 0.78 10.62 -14.79
N ARG A 303 0.23 11.33 -15.78
CA ARG A 303 -0.67 10.74 -16.80
C ARG A 303 0.04 10.44 -18.11
N ALA A 304 1.21 11.04 -18.32
CA ALA A 304 2.01 10.95 -19.53
C ALA A 304 3.51 11.13 -19.21
N ALA A 305 4.37 10.80 -20.17
CA ALA A 305 5.83 10.86 -20.03
C ALA A 305 6.34 12.29 -19.75
N ASP A 306 5.84 13.28 -20.49
CA ASP A 306 6.15 14.70 -20.31
C ASP A 306 5.75 15.19 -18.91
N GLU A 307 4.56 14.83 -18.44
CA GLU A 307 4.10 15.16 -17.10
C GLU A 307 5.00 14.52 -16.02
N ALA A 308 5.45 13.28 -16.23
CA ALA A 308 6.35 12.61 -15.30
C ALA A 308 7.68 13.36 -15.15
N LEU A 309 8.28 13.77 -16.27
CA LEU A 309 9.53 14.54 -16.27
C LEU A 309 9.35 15.90 -15.61
N VAL A 310 8.30 16.65 -15.96
CA VAL A 310 8.02 17.96 -15.34
C VAL A 310 7.80 17.85 -13.84
N ARG A 311 7.14 16.79 -13.36
CA ARG A 311 6.95 16.59 -11.92
C ARG A 311 8.25 16.23 -11.19
N LEU A 312 9.11 15.42 -11.81
CA LEU A 312 10.44 15.15 -11.28
C LEU A 312 11.28 16.42 -11.21
N GLU A 313 11.25 17.26 -12.25
CA GLU A 313 11.87 18.60 -12.22
C GLU A 313 11.33 19.45 -11.06
N GLY A 314 10.00 19.53 -10.93
CA GLY A 314 9.34 20.29 -9.86
C GLY A 314 9.70 19.81 -8.45
N MET A 315 9.78 18.49 -8.23
CA MET A 315 10.19 17.92 -6.95
C MET A 315 11.65 18.25 -6.61
N ALA A 316 12.54 18.20 -7.60
CA ALA A 316 13.94 18.54 -7.41
C ALA A 316 14.15 20.06 -7.22
N LEU A 317 13.33 20.90 -7.86
CA LEU A 317 13.32 22.35 -7.63
C LEU A 317 12.93 22.69 -6.19
N LEU A 318 11.93 22.00 -5.63
CA LEU A 318 11.54 22.17 -4.22
C LEU A 318 12.67 21.77 -3.24
N ALA A 319 13.59 20.90 -3.67
CA ALA A 319 14.78 20.54 -2.91
C ALA A 319 15.93 21.57 -3.05
N GLY A 320 15.76 22.63 -3.84
CA GLY A 320 16.70 23.74 -3.97
C GLY A 320 17.79 23.56 -5.02
N LEU A 321 17.68 22.58 -5.91
CA LEU A 321 18.63 22.42 -7.03
C LEU A 321 18.31 23.41 -8.18
N PRO A 322 19.33 23.99 -8.83
CA PRO A 322 19.15 24.75 -10.07
C PRO A 322 18.55 23.88 -11.20
N LEU A 323 17.65 24.45 -12.01
CA LEU A 323 16.91 23.69 -13.04
C LEU A 323 17.82 23.05 -14.09
N ASP A 324 18.87 23.75 -14.50
CA ASP A 324 19.89 23.25 -15.42
C ASP A 324 20.63 22.04 -14.85
N ALA A 325 21.02 22.10 -13.57
CA ALA A 325 21.66 20.97 -12.88
C ALA A 325 20.72 19.76 -12.78
N ILE A 326 19.44 19.99 -12.43
CA ILE A 326 18.41 18.94 -12.37
C ILE A 326 18.28 18.24 -13.71
N ARG A 327 18.16 19.02 -14.79
CA ARG A 327 17.97 18.48 -16.14
C ARG A 327 19.17 17.68 -16.62
N VAL A 328 20.38 18.17 -16.36
CA VAL A 328 21.61 17.41 -16.65
C VAL A 328 21.64 16.10 -15.87
N GLN A 329 21.32 16.11 -14.57
CA GLN A 329 21.25 14.88 -13.78
C GLN A 329 20.21 13.90 -14.32
N MET A 330 18.99 14.37 -14.59
CA MET A 330 17.91 13.55 -15.14
C MET A 330 18.27 12.95 -16.51
N ALA A 331 18.90 13.73 -17.38
CA ALA A 331 19.34 13.28 -18.71
C ALA A 331 20.37 12.15 -18.66
N VAL A 332 21.21 12.12 -17.62
CA VAL A 332 22.23 11.09 -17.41
C VAL A 332 21.68 9.89 -16.64
N CYS A 333 20.77 10.13 -15.70
CA CYS A 333 20.36 9.13 -14.73
C CYS A 333 19.08 8.37 -15.12
N LEU A 334 18.22 8.94 -15.97
CA LEU A 334 16.95 8.31 -16.36
C LEU A 334 17.09 7.65 -17.73
N ASP A 335 16.72 6.37 -17.82
CA ASP A 335 16.71 5.65 -19.09
C ASP A 335 15.30 5.48 -19.65
N LEU A 336 14.35 5.07 -18.80
CA LEU A 336 13.05 4.57 -19.25
C LEU A 336 11.88 5.11 -18.43
N LEU A 337 10.84 5.56 -19.13
CA LEU A 337 9.54 5.92 -18.57
C LEU A 337 8.51 4.86 -18.96
N VAL A 338 7.85 4.26 -17.97
CA VAL A 338 6.78 3.26 -18.16
C VAL A 338 5.48 3.87 -17.70
N VAL A 339 4.62 4.29 -18.64
CA VAL A 339 3.38 5.01 -18.33
C VAL A 339 2.20 4.04 -18.33
N LEU A 340 1.47 4.02 -17.23
CA LEU A 340 0.30 3.17 -17.02
C LEU A 340 -0.99 3.98 -17.06
N GLY A 341 -1.98 3.44 -17.76
CA GLY A 341 -3.31 4.01 -17.93
C GLY A 341 -4.40 3.18 -17.24
N ARG A 342 -5.59 3.78 -17.19
CA ARG A 342 -6.83 3.09 -16.84
C ARG A 342 -7.87 3.47 -17.88
N ALA A 343 -8.43 2.48 -18.55
CA ALA A 343 -9.49 2.65 -19.54
C ALA A 343 -10.81 3.08 -18.87
N VAL A 344 -11.77 3.53 -19.67
CA VAL A 344 -13.09 4.00 -19.21
C VAL A 344 -13.85 2.90 -18.47
N ASP A 345 -13.69 1.64 -18.89
CA ASP A 345 -14.29 0.47 -18.24
C ASP A 345 -13.60 0.07 -16.93
N GLY A 346 -12.56 0.79 -16.53
CA GLY A 346 -11.80 0.59 -15.31
C GLY A 346 -10.61 -0.35 -15.45
N ARG A 347 -10.38 -0.99 -16.61
CA ARG A 347 -9.24 -1.88 -16.85
C ARG A 347 -7.92 -1.11 -16.84
N ARG A 348 -6.91 -1.68 -16.19
CA ARG A 348 -5.54 -1.15 -16.14
C ARG A 348 -4.79 -1.64 -17.37
N HIS A 349 -3.99 -0.78 -17.99
CA HIS A 349 -3.18 -1.15 -19.16
C HIS A 349 -1.88 -0.33 -19.21
N LEU A 350 -0.85 -0.89 -19.85
CA LEU A 350 0.34 -0.15 -20.24
C LEU A 350 -0.02 0.80 -21.39
N ARG A 351 0.31 2.08 -21.23
CA ARG A 351 -0.01 3.13 -22.20
C ARG A 351 1.18 3.45 -23.09
N GLN A 352 2.38 3.51 -22.53
CA GLN A 352 3.58 3.97 -23.23
C GLN A 352 4.83 3.43 -22.54
N ILE A 353 5.83 3.07 -23.34
CA ILE A 353 7.21 2.93 -22.90
C ILE A 353 8.05 3.92 -23.70
N ALA A 354 8.71 4.86 -23.00
CA ALA A 354 9.53 5.88 -23.64
C ALA A 354 10.96 5.83 -23.10
N ARG A 355 11.93 5.97 -24.00
CA ARG A 355 13.35 6.14 -23.67
C ARG A 355 13.65 7.63 -23.49
N VAL A 356 14.39 7.99 -22.46
CA VAL A 356 14.90 9.36 -22.29
C VAL A 356 16.19 9.51 -23.14
N ASP A 357 16.21 10.49 -24.04
CA ASP A 357 17.29 10.71 -25.02
C ASP A 357 18.28 11.81 -24.60
N GLY A 358 18.16 12.31 -23.37
CA GLY A 358 18.99 13.37 -22.83
C GLY A 358 18.40 14.77 -23.05
N LEU A 359 19.26 15.78 -23.25
CA LEU A 359 18.86 17.17 -23.42
C LEU A 359 18.82 17.58 -24.90
N GLY A 360 17.74 18.23 -25.30
CA GLY A 360 17.61 18.89 -26.59
C GLY A 360 18.36 20.22 -26.67
N PRO A 361 18.41 20.85 -27.86
CA PRO A 361 19.08 22.13 -28.07
C PRO A 361 18.53 23.29 -27.23
N ASP A 362 17.26 23.20 -26.81
CA ASP A 362 16.59 24.16 -25.95
C ASP A 362 16.81 23.90 -24.44
N GLY A 363 17.65 22.92 -24.11
CA GLY A 363 17.96 22.53 -22.74
C GLY A 363 16.80 21.84 -22.03
N ARG A 364 15.83 21.28 -22.76
CA ARG A 364 14.75 20.45 -22.21
C ARG A 364 15.06 18.97 -22.38
N LEU A 365 14.51 18.14 -21.49
CA LEU A 365 14.60 16.69 -21.62
C LEU A 365 13.82 16.20 -22.85
N CYS A 366 14.47 15.39 -23.66
CA CYS A 366 13.88 14.72 -24.82
C CYS A 366 13.62 13.24 -24.50
N TRP A 367 12.59 12.68 -25.12
CA TRP A 367 12.30 11.25 -25.05
C TRP A 367 11.71 10.77 -26.37
N ALA A 368 11.87 9.48 -26.64
CA ALA A 368 11.31 8.81 -27.81
C ALA A 368 10.48 7.61 -27.37
N ASP A 369 9.35 7.38 -28.06
CA ASP A 369 8.53 6.21 -27.81
C ASP A 369 9.22 4.96 -28.35
N LEU A 370 9.44 3.99 -27.45
CA LEU A 370 9.83 2.64 -27.86
C LEU A 370 8.60 1.77 -28.10
N TRP A 371 7.52 2.06 -27.38
CA TRP A 371 6.23 1.39 -27.53
C TRP A 371 5.10 2.31 -27.09
N ARG A 372 3.97 2.28 -27.79
CA ARG A 372 2.74 3.00 -27.40
C ARG A 372 1.53 2.13 -27.65
N HIS A 373 0.58 2.18 -26.71
CA HIS A 373 -0.71 1.54 -26.88
C HIS A 373 -1.48 2.30 -27.97
N HIS A 374 -1.82 1.62 -29.05
CA HIS A 374 -2.77 2.12 -30.03
C HIS A 374 -4.18 1.78 -29.52
N GLU A 375 -4.88 2.75 -28.92
CA GLU A 375 -6.33 2.62 -28.84
C GLU A 375 -6.86 2.60 -30.27
N ALA A 376 -7.53 1.53 -30.67
CA ALA A 376 -8.35 1.60 -31.88
C ALA A 376 -9.31 2.77 -31.67
N GLU A 377 -9.15 3.83 -32.46
CA GLU A 377 -10.09 4.95 -32.46
C GLU A 377 -11.47 4.37 -32.78
N GLY A 378 -12.25 4.08 -31.74
CA GLY A 378 -13.68 3.92 -31.83
C GLY A 378 -14.28 5.27 -32.16
N ARG A 379 -14.04 5.76 -33.39
CA ARG A 379 -14.89 6.77 -34.01
C ARG A 379 -16.24 6.09 -34.19
N ALA A 380 -17.14 6.33 -33.25
CA ALA A 380 -18.55 6.38 -33.60
C ALA A 380 -18.66 7.45 -34.70
N ALA A 381 -18.99 6.98 -35.90
CA ALA A 381 -19.37 7.80 -37.04
C ALA A 381 -20.67 8.56 -36.74
#